data_AF-A0A356FRP0-F1
#
_entry.id   AF-A0A356FRP0-F1
#
_cell.length_a   1.000
_cell.length_b   1.000
_cell.length_c   1.000
_cell.angle_alpha   90.00
_cell.angle_beta   90.00
_cell.angle_gamma   90.00
#
_symmetry.space_group_name_H-M   'P 1'
#
loop_
_entity.id
_entity.type
_entity.pdbx_description
1 polymer ?
#
loop_
_entity_poly.entity_id
_entity_poly.type
_entity_poly.pdbx_seq_one_letter_code
_entity_poly.pdbx_strand_id
1 'polypeptide(L)' 'MHRLFIVWLTCTVSLTAHPVDRPNILWIYAEDTSPWMGCYGDVINKEATPHIDLMASAGVRFERAYVPA' A
#
# COMPACT_ATOMS: atom_id res chain seq x y z
N MET A 1 -29.58 46.02 -22.48
CA MET A 1 -29.20 44.93 -23.39
C MET A 1 -27.95 44.26 -22.88
N HIS A 2 -28.13 43.04 -22.35
CA HIS A 2 -27.20 41.90 -22.32
C HIS A 2 -25.72 42.29 -22.28
N ARG A 3 -25.07 42.23 -21.11
CA ARG A 3 -24.40 40.99 -20.75
C ARG A 3 -24.03 41.00 -19.27
N LEU A 4 -24.84 40.31 -18.46
CA LEU A 4 -24.34 39.63 -17.27
C LEU A 4 -23.27 38.63 -17.74
N PHE A 5 -22.00 39.01 -17.78
CA PHE A 5 -20.91 38.05 -17.81
C PHE A 5 -20.66 37.63 -16.37
N ILE A 6 -21.42 36.63 -15.97
CA ILE A 6 -21.26 35.83 -14.76
C ILE A 6 -19.77 35.47 -14.66
N VAL A 7 -19.06 36.15 -13.77
CA VAL A 7 -17.74 35.73 -13.30
C VAL A 7 -18.00 34.51 -12.44
N TRP A 8 -18.10 33.34 -13.10
CA TRP A 8 -18.12 32.05 -12.45
C TRP A 8 -16.69 31.77 -11.98
N LEU A 9 -16.32 32.45 -10.88
CA LEU A 9 -15.09 32.19 -10.15
C LEU A 9 -15.25 30.79 -9.56
N THR A 10 -14.76 29.79 -10.30
CA THR A 10 -14.65 28.42 -9.84
C THR A 10 -13.70 28.41 -8.65
N CYS A 11 -14.27 28.47 -7.45
CA CYS A 11 -13.56 28.21 -6.22
C CYS A 11 -13.19 26.73 -6.22
N THR A 12 -12.05 26.39 -6.81
CA THR A 12 -11.41 25.10 -6.62
C THR A 12 -10.90 25.04 -5.19
N VAL A 13 -11.79 24.66 -4.27
CA VAL A 13 -11.40 24.26 -2.92
C VAL A 13 -10.51 23.05 -3.07
N SER A 14 -9.20 23.27 -2.94
CA SER A 14 -8.24 22.17 -2.81
C SER A 14 -8.47 21.55 -1.45
N LEU A 15 -9.10 20.39 -1.41
CA LEU A 15 -9.20 19.58 -0.21
C LEU A 15 -7.79 19.03 0.07
N THR A 16 -6.96 19.82 0.75
CA THR A 16 -5.66 19.37 1.20
C THR A 16 -5.90 18.32 2.26
N ALA A 17 -5.72 17.04 1.91
CA ALA A 17 -5.64 16.00 2.91
C ALA A 17 -4.54 16.40 3.90
N HIS A 18 -4.91 16.61 5.16
CA HIS A 18 -3.92 16.88 6.18
C HIS A 18 -2.94 15.70 6.19
N PRO A 19 -1.61 15.96 6.12
CA PRO A 19 -0.66 14.88 6.30
C PRO A 19 -0.98 14.22 7.64
N VAL A 20 -1.18 12.90 7.60
CA VAL A 20 -1.38 12.15 8.83
C VAL A 20 -0.03 12.15 9.54
N ASP A 21 0.13 13.03 10.53
CA ASP A 21 1.37 13.20 11.28
C ASP A 21 1.85 11.91 11.95
N ARG A 22 0.95 10.92 12.07
CA ARG A 22 1.23 9.59 12.60
C ARG A 22 0.52 8.52 11.76
N PRO A 23 1.24 7.71 10.97
CA PRO A 23 0.62 6.68 10.16
C PRO A 23 -0.11 5.64 11.03
N ASN A 24 -1.17 5.06 10.49
CA ASN A 24 -1.76 3.85 11.06
C ASN A 24 -0.82 2.68 10.80
N ILE A 25 -0.66 1.81 11.80
CA ILE A 25 0.14 0.59 11.68
C ILE A 25 -0.80 -0.61 11.70
N LEU A 26 -0.84 -1.36 10.60
CA LEU A 26 -1.49 -2.66 10.54
C LEU A 26 -0.41 -3.74 10.67
N TRP A 27 -0.45 -4.51 11.75
CA TRP A 27 0.45 -5.64 11.96
C TRP A 27 -0.30 -6.95 11.66
N ILE A 28 0.07 -7.58 10.55
CA ILE A 28 -0.44 -8.90 10.15
C ILE A 28 0.58 -9.94 10.61
N TYR A 29 0.12 -10.97 11.30
CA TYR A 29 0.95 -12.06 11.79
C TYR A 29 0.32 -13.39 11.37
N ALA A 30 1.16 -14.27 10.82
CA ALA A 30 0.78 -15.61 10.41
C ALA A 30 1.63 -16.60 11.20
N GLU A 31 0.98 -17.55 11.86
CA GLU A 31 1.64 -18.61 12.65
C GLU A 31 2.32 -19.64 11.74
N ASP A 32 3.38 -20.27 12.25
CA ASP A 32 4.14 -21.35 11.60
C ASP A 32 4.49 -21.10 10.12
N THR A 33 4.77 -19.84 9.77
CA THR A 33 4.97 -19.45 8.38
C THR A 33 6.45 -19.52 7.99
N SER A 34 6.76 -20.39 7.03
CA SER A 34 8.03 -20.43 6.30
C SER A 34 7.98 -19.53 5.04
N PRO A 35 9.11 -19.20 4.39
CA PRO A 35 9.15 -18.36 3.18
C PRO A 35 8.64 -19.10 1.92
N TRP A 36 7.54 -19.83 2.02
CA TRP A 36 6.90 -20.56 0.93
C TRP A 36 5.97 -19.67 0.11
N MET A 37 6.43 -18.47 -0.26
CA MET A 37 5.64 -17.52 -1.06
C MET A 37 6.37 -17.22 -2.37
N GLY A 38 5.61 -16.88 -3.41
CA GLY A 38 6.16 -16.59 -4.74
C GLY A 38 7.24 -15.51 -4.73
N CYS A 39 7.05 -14.46 -3.93
CA CYS A 39 8.04 -13.39 -3.77
C CYS A 39 9.35 -13.81 -3.08
N TYR A 40 9.39 -14.98 -2.44
CA TYR A 40 10.64 -15.60 -1.92
C TYR A 40 11.24 -16.63 -2.88
N GLY A 41 10.66 -16.82 -4.07
CA GLY A 41 11.14 -17.75 -5.09
C GLY A 41 10.65 -19.19 -4.91
N ASP A 42 9.61 -19.41 -4.10
CA ASP A 42 9.01 -20.75 -3.98
C ASP A 42 8.39 -21.18 -5.31
N VAL A 43 8.81 -22.34 -5.82
CA VAL A 43 8.40 -22.83 -7.15
C VAL A 43 6.95 -23.32 -7.13
N ILE A 44 6.49 -23.91 -6.02
CA ILE A 44 5.14 -24.47 -5.90
C ILE A 44 4.13 -23.33 -5.76
N ASN A 45 4.46 -22.30 -4.99
CA ASN A 45 3.57 -21.20 -4.64
C ASN A 45 3.75 -19.94 -5.50
N LYS A 46 4.49 -20.01 -6.61
CA LYS A 46 4.82 -18.87 -7.49
C LYS A 46 3.61 -18.00 -7.87
N GLU A 47 2.44 -18.60 -8.06
CA GLU A 47 1.20 -17.92 -8.46
C GLU A 47 0.10 -18.03 -7.40
N ALA A 48 0.41 -18.61 -6.23
CA ALA A 48 -0.56 -18.89 -5.17
C ALA A 48 -0.64 -17.77 -4.12
N THR A 49 0.31 -16.82 -4.11
CA THR A 49 0.42 -15.77 -3.09
C THR A 49 0.33 -14.33 -3.63
N PRO A 50 -0.58 -14.02 -4.59
CA PRO A 50 -0.52 -12.77 -5.34
C PRO A 50 -0.65 -11.51 -4.48
N HIS A 51 -1.39 -11.56 -3.36
CA HIS A 51 -1.53 -10.43 -2.44
C HIS A 51 -0.26 -10.18 -1.61
N ILE A 52 0.43 -11.24 -1.18
CA ILE A 52 1.72 -11.13 -0.46
C ILE A 52 2.80 -10.64 -1.42
N ASP A 53 2.78 -11.15 -2.66
CA ASP A 53 3.75 -10.77 -3.70
C ASP A 53 3.57 -9.30 -4.12
N LEU A 54 2.33 -8.83 -4.20
CA LEU A 54 2.04 -7.41 -4.40
C LEU A 54 2.55 -6.55 -3.24
N MET A 55 2.32 -6.96 -1.99
CA MET A 55 2.86 -6.23 -0.82
C MET A 55 4.40 -6.17 -0.84
N ALA A 56 5.06 -7.27 -1.21
CA ALA A 56 6.51 -7.31 -1.31
C ALA A 56 7.07 -6.40 -2.42
N SER A 57 6.38 -6.29 -3.56
CA SER A 57 6.80 -5.42 -4.68
C SER A 57 6.48 -3.94 -4.46
N ALA A 58 5.43 -3.62 -3.70
CA ALA A 58 5.06 -2.26 -3.33
C ALA A 58 5.81 -1.73 -2.09
N GLY A 59 6.56 -2.58 -1.40
CA GLY A 59 7.21 -2.28 -0.13
C GLY A 59 8.64 -2.79 -0.04
N VAL A 60 9.05 -3.16 1.17
CA VAL A 60 10.37 -3.75 1.44
C VAL A 60 10.19 -5.20 1.88
N ARG A 61 10.83 -6.12 1.17
CA ARG A 61 10.89 -7.55 1.51
C ARG A 61 12.25 -7.86 2.16
N PHE A 62 12.22 -8.47 3.34
CA PHE A 62 13.43 -8.87 4.05
C PHE A 62 13.82 -10.31 3.70
N GLU A 63 14.92 -10.50 2.97
CA GLU A 63 15.38 -11.84 2.56
C GLU A 63 16.08 -12.62 3.68
N ARG A 64 16.43 -11.95 4.78
CA ARG A 64 17.17 -12.51 5.92
C ARG A 64 16.57 -12.06 7.25
N ALA A 65 15.31 -12.41 7.47
CA ALA A 65 14.61 -12.19 8.74
C ALA A 65 14.65 -13.47 9.59
N TYR A 66 15.11 -13.37 10.84
CA TYR A 66 15.22 -14.48 11.78
C TYR A 66 14.50 -14.15 13.09
N VAL A 67 13.94 -15.16 13.74
CA VAL A 67 13.33 -15.03 15.08
C VAL A 67 14.24 -15.68 16.13
N PRO A 68 14.33 -15.11 17.35
CA PRO A 68 15.02 -15.77 18.46
C PRO A 68 14.25 -17.03 18.91
N ALA A 69 14.96 -17.93 19.59
CA ALA A 69 14.37 -19.07 20.27
C ALA A 69 13.70 -18.68 21.60
#